data_AF-A0A255PCY5-F1
#
_entry.id   AF-A0A255PCY5-F1
#
_cell.length_a   1.000
_cell.length_b   1.000
_cell.length_c   1.000
_cell.angle_alpha   90.00
_cell.angle_beta   90.00
_cell.angle_gamma   90.00
#
_symmetry.space_group_name_H-M   'P 1'
#
loop_
_entity.id
_entity.type
_entity.pdbx_description
1 polymer ?
#
loop_
_entity_poly.entity_id
_entity_poly.type
_entity_poly.pdbx_seq_one_letter_code
_entity_poly.pdbx_strand_id
1 'polypeptide(L)'
;MVFRIEPQMGAESYKTYAMVSPLSSHFRPATCAEVDCPHYLNGWRVRVEGLTPQDIHAAKTSGRRWIEQRVADGETWLVFEAGQPCFKASQHRTRVDRPPLYIVRDGDHRGNPRGTKARLHQRAADWQEDFAEHQQKLADEIRKG
;
A
#
# COMPACT_ATOMS: atom_id res chain seq x y z
N MET A 1 19.90 -5.83 3.92
CA MET A 1 20.01 -7.00 4.82
C MET A 1 19.19 -6.67 6.05
N VAL A 2 18.12 -7.42 6.35
CA VAL A 2 17.30 -7.16 7.55
C VAL A 2 17.89 -7.99 8.69
N PHE A 3 18.41 -7.33 9.73
CA PHE A 3 18.84 -8.01 10.95
C PHE A 3 17.61 -8.57 11.67
N ARG A 4 17.60 -9.87 11.94
CA ARG A 4 16.52 -10.56 12.67
C ARG A 4 17.13 -11.32 13.84
N ILE A 5 16.46 -11.28 14.97
CA ILE A 5 16.82 -12.10 16.14
C ILE A 5 16.47 -13.55 15.80
N GLU A 6 17.41 -14.47 16.02
CA GLU A 6 17.17 -15.89 15.79
C GLU A 6 16.12 -16.42 16.80
N PRO A 7 15.03 -17.06 16.36
CA PRO A 7 14.02 -17.58 17.27
C PRO A 7 14.53 -18.79 18.06
N GLN A 8 14.18 -18.89 19.34
CA GLN A 8 14.68 -19.93 20.27
C GLN A 8 14.09 -21.33 20.03
N MET A 9 13.08 -21.46 19.18
CA MET A 9 12.36 -22.71 18.91
C MET A 9 12.25 -22.92 17.39
N GLY A 10 11.76 -24.08 16.96
CA GLY A 10 11.48 -24.33 15.54
C GLY A 10 10.33 -23.46 15.01
N ALA A 11 10.32 -23.20 13.70
CA ALA A 11 9.34 -22.32 13.07
C ALA A 11 7.91 -22.81 13.26
N GLU A 12 7.73 -24.13 13.40
CA GLU A 12 6.46 -24.80 13.66
C GLU A 12 5.85 -24.48 15.03
N SER A 13 6.63 -23.91 15.94
CA SER A 13 6.17 -23.45 17.25
C SER A 13 5.55 -22.06 17.18
N TYR A 14 5.87 -21.26 16.17
CA TYR A 14 5.43 -19.88 16.05
C TYR A 14 4.18 -19.73 15.17
N LYS A 15 3.50 -18.60 15.33
CA LYS A 15 2.45 -18.11 14.44
C LYS A 15 2.77 -16.69 13.98
N THR A 16 2.44 -16.40 12.72
CA THR A 16 2.50 -15.07 12.11
C THR A 16 1.10 -14.47 12.04
N TYR A 17 0.97 -13.25 12.54
CA TYR A 17 -0.29 -12.52 12.66
C TYR A 17 -0.29 -11.32 11.72
N ALA A 18 -1.38 -11.11 10.98
CA ALA A 18 -1.50 -9.99 10.04
C ALA A 18 -2.91 -9.40 10.02
N MET A 19 -2.99 -8.07 9.93
CA MET A 19 -4.20 -7.34 9.60
C MET A 19 -4.05 -6.79 8.18
N VAL A 20 -4.89 -7.25 7.25
CA VAL A 20 -4.75 -6.86 5.84
C VAL A 20 -6.04 -6.25 5.30
N SER A 21 -5.90 -5.30 4.38
CA SER A 21 -7.01 -4.70 3.64
C SER A 21 -6.71 -4.84 2.14
N PRO A 22 -7.10 -5.97 1.51
CA PRO A 22 -6.81 -6.19 0.09
C PRO A 22 -7.40 -5.11 -0.83
N LEU A 23 -6.64 -4.72 -1.85
CA LEU A 23 -7.07 -3.72 -2.84
C LEU A 23 -8.36 -4.12 -3.58
N SER A 24 -8.60 -5.41 -3.76
CA SER A 24 -9.77 -5.93 -4.48
C SER A 24 -11.09 -5.82 -3.71
N SER A 25 -11.05 -5.70 -2.38
CA SER A 25 -12.25 -5.75 -1.54
C SER A 25 -12.37 -4.62 -0.52
N HIS A 26 -11.28 -3.95 -0.16
CA HIS A 26 -11.27 -2.86 0.82
C HIS A 26 -11.09 -1.48 0.19
N PHE A 27 -10.99 -1.42 -1.14
CA PHE A 27 -10.78 -0.18 -1.87
C PHE A 27 -11.70 -0.12 -3.09
N ARG A 28 -12.14 1.08 -3.43
CA ARG A 28 -12.85 1.38 -4.68
C ARG A 28 -12.07 2.40 -5.50
N PRO A 29 -12.28 2.47 -6.84
CA PRO A 29 -11.84 3.62 -7.62
C PRO A 29 -12.28 4.93 -6.96
N ALA A 30 -11.39 5.93 -6.99
CA ALA A 30 -11.66 7.25 -6.46
C ALA A 30 -11.19 8.32 -7.46
N THR A 31 -11.87 9.46 -7.43
CA THR A 31 -11.49 10.66 -8.17
C THR A 31 -10.30 11.34 -7.50
N CYS A 32 -9.67 12.31 -8.18
CA CYS A 32 -8.61 13.10 -7.58
C CYS A 32 -9.07 13.96 -6.41
N ALA A 33 -10.34 14.40 -6.42
CA ALA A 33 -10.93 15.16 -5.32
C ALA A 33 -11.11 14.29 -4.06
N GLU A 34 -11.60 13.05 -4.22
CA GLU A 34 -11.84 12.13 -3.09
C GLU A 34 -10.58 11.67 -2.36
N VAL A 35 -9.40 11.80 -2.97
CA VAL A 35 -8.12 11.38 -2.38
C VAL A 35 -7.19 12.56 -2.07
N ASP A 36 -7.73 13.79 -2.07
CA ASP A 36 -6.97 15.02 -1.84
C ASP A 36 -5.68 15.08 -2.69
N CYS A 37 -5.80 14.71 -3.97
CA CYS A 37 -4.64 14.60 -4.85
C CYS A 37 -3.93 15.96 -4.98
N PRO A 38 -2.63 16.06 -4.66
CA PRO A 38 -1.92 17.34 -4.69
C PRO A 38 -1.95 18.02 -6.06
N HIS A 39 -1.92 17.25 -7.14
CA HIS A 39 -1.99 17.76 -8.50
C HIS A 39 -3.37 18.34 -8.82
N TYR A 40 -4.44 17.73 -8.31
CA TYR A 40 -5.78 18.27 -8.47
C TYR A 40 -5.97 19.54 -7.63
N LEU A 41 -5.47 19.54 -6.39
CA LEU A 41 -5.63 20.68 -5.47
C LEU A 41 -4.80 21.89 -5.90
N ASN A 42 -3.55 21.67 -6.35
CA ASN A 42 -2.58 22.75 -6.55
C ASN A 42 -2.18 22.96 -8.02
N GLY A 43 -2.67 22.12 -8.93
CA GLY A 43 -2.11 22.03 -10.28
C GLY A 43 -0.77 21.30 -10.27
N TRP A 44 -0.18 21.14 -11.45
CA TRP A 44 1.15 20.54 -11.60
C TRP A 44 1.84 21.03 -12.86
N ARG A 45 3.14 20.78 -12.95
CA ARG A 45 3.95 21.13 -14.11
C ARG A 45 4.82 19.96 -14.54
N VAL A 46 5.06 19.87 -15.84
CA VAL A 46 5.84 18.80 -16.46
C VAL A 46 6.94 19.43 -17.30
N ARG A 47 8.20 19.08 -17.03
CA ARG A 47 9.34 19.57 -17.79
C ARG A 47 9.45 18.82 -19.12
N VAL A 48 9.55 19.55 -20.23
CA VAL A 48 9.55 18.98 -21.58
C VAL A 48 10.88 18.28 -21.89
N GLU A 49 12.01 18.86 -21.50
CA GLU A 49 13.34 18.40 -21.92
C GLU A 49 13.77 17.09 -21.26
N GLY A 50 13.05 16.65 -20.21
CA GLY A 50 13.28 15.36 -19.55
C GLY A 50 12.35 14.24 -20.02
N LEU A 51 11.51 14.50 -21.03
CA LEU A 51 10.47 13.56 -21.45
C LEU A 51 10.70 13.00 -22.85
N THR A 52 10.15 11.81 -23.07
CA THR A 52 10.09 11.23 -24.41
C THR A 52 9.10 12.02 -25.28
N PRO A 53 9.26 12.02 -26.62
CA PRO A 53 8.27 12.60 -27.53
C PRO A 53 6.87 12.04 -27.33
N GLN A 54 6.77 10.76 -26.95
CA GLN A 54 5.50 10.09 -26.66
C GLN A 54 4.83 10.65 -25.41
N ASP A 55 5.58 10.90 -24.34
CA ASP A 55 5.03 11.48 -23.10
C ASP A 55 4.61 12.93 -23.29
N ILE A 56 5.37 13.71 -24.06
CA ILE A 56 5.01 15.09 -24.43
C ILE A 56 3.72 15.07 -25.24
N HIS A 57 3.62 14.19 -26.24
CA HIS A 57 2.42 14.04 -27.04
C HIS A 57 1.22 13.67 -26.16
N ALA A 58 1.35 12.65 -25.32
CA ALA A 58 0.31 12.22 -24.40
C ALA A 58 -0.13 13.35 -23.45
N ALA A 59 0.80 14.16 -22.94
CA ALA A 59 0.49 15.31 -22.09
C ALA A 59 -0.33 16.37 -22.87
N LYS A 60 0.09 16.71 -24.10
CA LYS A 60 -0.56 17.72 -24.94
C LYS A 60 -1.93 17.28 -25.47
N THR A 61 -2.13 15.98 -25.73
CA THR A 61 -3.39 15.40 -26.24
C THR A 61 -4.27 14.80 -25.14
N SER A 62 -3.92 14.99 -23.87
CA SER A 62 -4.60 14.40 -22.72
C SER A 62 -6.03 14.88 -22.46
N GLY A 63 -6.53 15.85 -23.24
CA GLY A 63 -7.81 16.52 -23.04
C GLY A 63 -7.84 17.49 -21.84
N ARG A 64 -6.72 17.67 -21.13
CA ARG A 64 -6.58 18.62 -20.02
C ARG A 64 -6.19 19.99 -20.56
N ARG A 65 -6.57 21.05 -19.86
CA ARG A 65 -6.10 22.41 -20.10
C ARG A 65 -4.65 22.53 -19.62
N TRP A 66 -3.80 23.05 -20.49
CA TRP A 66 -2.40 23.32 -20.19
C TRP A 66 -1.94 24.58 -20.93
N ILE A 67 -0.87 25.19 -20.41
CA ILE A 67 -0.12 26.25 -21.09
C ILE A 67 1.35 25.85 -21.20
N GLU A 68 2.01 26.30 -22.26
CA GLU A 68 3.45 26.17 -22.39
C GLU A 68 4.12 27.38 -21.71
N GLN A 69 5.00 27.12 -20.75
CA GLN A 69 5.77 28.15 -20.06
C GLN A 69 7.25 27.94 -20.35
N ARG A 70 7.87 28.91 -21.03
CA ARG A 70 9.32 28.98 -21.20
C ARG A 70 9.91 29.69 -19.98
N VAL A 71 10.73 28.99 -19.21
CA VAL A 71 11.29 29.48 -17.94
C VAL A 71 12.71 30.02 -18.13
N ALA A 72 13.49 29.36 -18.99
CA ALA A 72 14.83 29.78 -19.39
C ALA A 72 15.14 29.19 -20.77
N ASP A 73 16.30 29.55 -21.33
CA ASP A 73 16.78 28.95 -22.57
C ASP A 73 16.97 27.44 -22.38
N GLY A 74 16.26 26.64 -23.20
CA GLY A 74 16.27 25.19 -23.09
C GLY A 74 15.50 24.63 -21.89
N GLU A 75 14.62 25.42 -21.27
CA GLU A 75 13.74 24.95 -20.19
C GLU A 75 12.28 25.36 -20.42
N THR A 76 11.48 24.36 -20.75
CA THR A 76 10.06 24.48 -21.08
C THR A 76 9.24 23.59 -20.18
N TRP A 77 8.18 24.16 -19.62
CA TRP A 77 7.24 23.45 -18.76
C TRP A 77 5.84 23.47 -19.38
N LEU A 78 5.17 22.33 -19.35
CA LEU A 78 3.73 22.25 -19.55
C LEU A 78 3.07 22.42 -18.18
N VAL A 79 2.31 23.49 -18.00
CA VAL A 79 1.66 23.84 -16.74
C VAL A 79 0.18 23.49 -16.82
N PHE A 80 -0.29 22.69 -15.86
CA PHE A 80 -1.66 22.24 -15.73
C PHE A 80 -2.28 22.88 -14.50
N GLU A 81 -3.41 23.56 -14.70
CA GLU A 81 -4.14 24.24 -13.61
C GLU A 81 -4.76 23.26 -12.62
N ALA A 82 -4.98 23.73 -11.39
CA ALA A 82 -5.75 23.05 -10.37
C ALA A 82 -7.20 22.75 -10.84
N GLY A 83 -7.84 21.79 -10.16
CA GLY A 83 -9.20 21.33 -10.46
C GLY A 83 -9.29 20.32 -11.60
N GLN A 84 -8.16 19.88 -12.17
CA GLN A 84 -8.12 18.93 -13.27
C GLN A 84 -7.65 17.54 -12.82
N PRO A 85 -8.19 16.44 -13.37
CA PRO A 85 -7.71 15.10 -13.03
C PRO A 85 -6.23 14.94 -13.35
N CYS A 86 -5.43 14.35 -12.45
CA CYS A 86 -4.01 14.11 -12.72
C CYS A 86 -3.82 12.98 -13.76
N PHE A 87 -2.58 12.77 -14.25
CA PHE A 87 -2.28 11.66 -15.17
C PHE A 87 -2.46 10.26 -14.56
N LYS A 88 -2.39 10.15 -13.22
CA LYS A 88 -2.57 8.88 -12.49
C LYS A 88 -3.98 8.73 -11.91
N ALA A 89 -4.96 9.48 -12.40
CA ALA A 89 -6.32 9.47 -11.85
C ALA A 89 -6.94 8.06 -11.80
N SER A 90 -6.65 7.20 -12.78
CA SER A 90 -7.14 5.80 -12.82
C SER A 90 -6.54 4.90 -11.71
N GLN A 91 -5.44 5.31 -11.10
CA GLN A 91 -4.77 4.59 -10.01
C GLN A 91 -5.28 5.02 -8.64
N HIS A 92 -6.03 6.12 -8.55
CA HIS A 92 -6.56 6.59 -7.29
C HIS A 92 -7.60 5.63 -6.73
N ARG A 93 -7.47 5.38 -5.43
CA ARG A 93 -8.32 4.48 -4.67
C ARG A 93 -8.61 5.11 -3.32
N THR A 94 -9.82 4.88 -2.81
CA THR A 94 -10.18 5.21 -1.44
C THR A 94 -10.68 3.98 -0.71
N ARG A 95 -10.51 3.96 0.61
CA ARG A 95 -10.98 2.83 1.43
C ARG A 95 -12.50 2.80 1.45
N VAL A 96 -13.05 1.59 1.31
CA VAL A 96 -14.44 1.36 1.71
C VAL A 96 -14.47 1.07 3.20
N ASP A 97 -15.55 1.47 3.88
CA ASP A 97 -15.75 1.21 5.31
C ASP A 97 -16.01 -0.28 5.55
N ARG A 98 -14.92 -1.05 5.52
CA ARG A 98 -14.91 -2.50 5.70
C ARG A 98 -13.80 -2.85 6.69
N PRO A 99 -14.10 -3.64 7.74
CA PRO A 99 -13.09 -4.14 8.67
C PRO A 99 -11.98 -4.89 7.95
N PRO A 100 -10.71 -4.78 8.38
CA PRO A 100 -9.62 -5.56 7.80
C PRO A 100 -9.83 -7.06 8.01
N LEU A 101 -9.13 -7.87 7.23
CA LEU A 101 -9.05 -9.31 7.44
C LEU A 101 -8.01 -9.60 8.52
N TYR A 102 -8.43 -10.31 9.56
CA TYR A 102 -7.59 -10.70 10.71
C TYR A 102 -7.03 -12.11 10.48
N ILE A 103 -5.81 -12.20 9.96
CA ILE A 103 -5.23 -13.46 9.49
C ILE A 103 -4.20 -13.98 10.50
N VAL A 104 -4.21 -15.30 10.71
CA VAL A 104 -3.19 -16.04 11.45
C VAL A 104 -2.65 -17.16 10.58
N ARG A 105 -1.33 -17.28 10.50
CA ARG A 105 -0.62 -18.36 9.80
C ARG A 105 0.31 -19.05 10.79
N ASP A 106 0.44 -20.36 10.72
CA ASP A 106 1.53 -21.01 11.46
C ASP A 106 2.87 -20.71 10.77
N GLY A 107 3.95 -20.78 11.54
CA GLY A 107 5.27 -20.40 11.07
C GLY A 107 5.69 -18.98 11.46
N ASP A 108 6.97 -18.72 11.23
CA ASP A 108 7.59 -17.40 11.34
C ASP A 108 8.25 -16.99 10.01
N HIS A 109 9.21 -16.08 10.06
CA HIS A 109 9.95 -15.62 8.87
C HIS A 109 10.72 -16.73 8.13
N ARG A 110 10.93 -17.89 8.76
CA ARG A 110 11.54 -19.09 8.17
C ARG A 110 10.52 -19.93 7.37
N GLY A 111 9.23 -19.58 7.43
CA GLY A 111 8.15 -20.18 6.66
C GLY A 111 7.14 -20.93 7.52
N ASN A 112 6.18 -21.59 6.86
CA ASN A 112 5.16 -22.45 7.48
C ASN A 112 5.51 -23.93 7.25
N PRO A 113 6.37 -24.54 8.09
CA PRO A 113 6.83 -25.91 7.89
C PRO A 113 5.71 -26.97 7.96
N ARG A 114 4.58 -26.65 8.61
CA ARG A 114 3.44 -27.57 8.71
C ARG A 114 2.47 -27.47 7.54
N GLY A 115 2.64 -26.48 6.65
CA GLY A 115 1.76 -26.28 5.49
C GLY A 115 0.29 -26.03 5.84
N THR A 116 0.01 -25.60 7.07
CA THR A 116 -1.36 -25.38 7.54
C THR A 116 -2.02 -24.20 6.84
N LYS A 117 -3.33 -24.29 6.66
CA LYS A 117 -4.11 -23.20 6.08
C LYS A 117 -4.15 -22.01 7.03
N ALA A 118 -4.09 -20.81 6.46
CA ALA A 118 -4.30 -19.59 7.21
C ALA A 118 -5.70 -19.57 7.83
N ARG A 119 -5.80 -19.16 9.09
CA ARG A 119 -7.07 -18.92 9.78
C ARG A 119 -7.45 -17.46 9.63
N LEU A 120 -8.75 -17.21 9.48
CA LEU A 120 -9.33 -15.87 9.42
C LEU A 120 -10.26 -15.69 10.62
N HIS A 121 -9.97 -14.69 11.44
CA HIS A 121 -10.85 -14.25 12.52
C HIS A 121 -11.86 -13.24 11.99
N GLN A 122 -13.10 -13.34 12.48
CA GLN A 122 -14.17 -12.42 12.09
C GLN A 122 -14.11 -11.09 12.84
N ARG A 123 -13.55 -11.10 14.06
CA ARG A 123 -13.45 -9.92 14.92
C ARG A 123 -12.01 -9.66 15.34
N ALA A 124 -11.69 -8.39 15.58
CA ALA A 124 -10.39 -7.99 16.10
C ALA A 124 -10.09 -8.61 17.48
N ALA A 125 -11.10 -8.71 18.35
CA ALA A 125 -10.96 -9.22 19.70
C ALA A 125 -10.47 -10.67 19.70
N ASP A 126 -11.09 -11.54 18.89
CA ASP A 126 -10.71 -12.97 18.79
C ASP A 126 -9.26 -13.14 18.30
N TRP A 127 -8.83 -12.26 17.39
CA TRP A 127 -7.45 -12.26 16.89
C TRP A 127 -6.45 -11.80 17.96
N GLN A 128 -6.82 -10.81 18.77
CA GLN A 128 -5.98 -10.32 19.87
C GLN A 128 -5.85 -11.36 20.99
N GLU A 129 -6.95 -12.04 21.31
CA GLU A 129 -6.96 -13.13 22.29
C GLU A 129 -6.08 -14.30 21.84
N ASP A 130 -6.24 -14.80 20.61
CA ASP A 130 -5.39 -15.86 20.04
C ASP A 130 -3.90 -15.46 20.04
N PHE A 131 -3.61 -14.18 19.75
CA PHE A 131 -2.24 -13.67 19.85
C PHE A 131 -1.70 -13.71 21.27
N ALA A 132 -2.46 -13.20 22.25
CA ALA A 132 -2.04 -13.15 23.64
C ALA A 132 -1.85 -14.55 24.24
N GLU A 133 -2.81 -15.45 24.01
CA GLU A 133 -2.71 -16.85 24.44
C GLU A 133 -1.49 -17.55 23.83
N HIS A 134 -1.23 -17.30 22.54
CA HIS A 134 -0.07 -17.87 21.88
C HIS A 134 1.24 -17.34 22.46
N GLN A 135 1.35 -16.04 22.72
CA GLN A 135 2.54 -15.46 23.34
C GLN A 135 2.81 -16.07 24.73
N GLN A 136 1.77 -16.23 25.55
CA GLN A 136 1.90 -16.85 26.86
C GLN A 136 2.38 -18.30 26.72
N LYS A 137 1.80 -19.07 25.80
CA LYS A 137 2.23 -20.44 25.52
C LYS A 137 3.70 -20.52 25.11
N LEU A 138 4.18 -19.64 24.23
CA LEU A 138 5.59 -19.60 23.85
C LEU A 138 6.49 -19.31 25.06
N ALA A 139 6.11 -18.34 25.89
CA ALA A 139 6.87 -17.99 27.09
C ALA A 139 6.94 -19.15 28.08
N ASP A 140 5.85 -19.90 28.24
CA ASP A 140 5.81 -21.06 29.12
C ASP A 140 6.64 -22.24 28.59
N GLU A 141 6.62 -22.50 27.28
CA GLU A 141 7.45 -23.54 26.67
C GLU A 141 8.94 -23.19 26.74
N ILE A 142 9.32 -21.95 26.43
CA ILE A 142 10.71 -21.48 26.55
C ILE A 142 11.22 -21.62 28.00
N ARG A 143 10.37 -21.40 29.01
CA ARG A 143 10.75 -21.54 30.42
C ARG A 143 11.00 -23.00 30.83
N LYS A 144 10.34 -23.96 30.18
CA LYS A 144 10.49 -25.39 30.49
C LYS A 144 11.80 -25.98 29.98
N GLY A 145 12.40 -25.38 28.95
CA GLY A 145 13.63 -25.85 28.30
C GLY A 145 13.32 -26.66 27.05
#